data_AF-A0A1G1NYC8-F1
#
_entry.id   AF-A0A1G1NYC8-F1
#
_cell.length_a   1.000
_cell.length_b   1.000
_cell.length_c   1.000
_cell.angle_alpha   90.00
_cell.angle_beta   90.00
_cell.angle_gamma   90.00
#
_symmetry.space_group_name_H-M   'P 1'
#
loop_
_entity.id
_entity.type
_entity.pdbx_description
1 polymer ?
#
loop_
_entity_poly.entity_id
_entity_poly.type
_entity_poly.pdbx_seq_one_letter_code
_entity_poly.pdbx_strand_id
1 'polypeptide(L)'
;MQNSGLGYSLNVLTSLNMIYDIPLLMLVTFRGFEGKDAPEHLIMGKHCVGLVEAFGIPNKVPSGGKDDLDTALIEADKEVSKGKPYCIFIKEDTLE
;
A
#
# COMPACT_ATOMS: atom_id res chain seq x y z
N MET A 1 -5.69 0.83 6.24
CA MET A 1 -5.43 2.23 6.66
C MET A 1 -5.63 3.17 5.47
N GLN A 2 -5.65 4.49 5.66
CA GLN A 2 -5.57 5.46 4.55
C GLN A 2 -4.11 5.75 4.18
N ASN A 3 -3.86 6.31 3.00
CA ASN A 3 -2.51 6.72 2.58
C ASN A 3 -1.87 7.81 3.46
N SER A 4 -2.66 8.63 4.17
CA SER A 4 -2.15 9.50 5.23
C SER A 4 -1.57 8.71 6.41
N GLY A 5 -2.26 7.65 6.83
CA GLY A 5 -1.80 6.72 7.89
C GLY A 5 -0.49 6.03 7.52
N LEU A 6 -0.28 5.70 6.24
CA LEU A 6 0.99 5.15 5.76
C LEU A 6 2.17 6.09 6.06
N GLY A 7 2.00 7.41 5.84
CA GLY A 7 3.03 8.40 6.17
C GLY A 7 3.35 8.44 7.67
N TYR A 8 2.32 8.34 8.52
CA TYR A 8 2.49 8.30 9.98
C TYR A 8 3.17 7.01 10.45
N SER A 9 2.90 5.88 9.77
CA SER A 9 3.44 4.57 10.11
C SER A 9 4.90 4.35 9.73
N LEU A 10 5.52 5.24 8.94
CA LEU A 10 6.89 5.06 8.46
C LEU A 10 7.88 4.72 9.58
N ASN A 11 7.82 5.45 10.70
CA ASN A 11 8.72 5.19 11.82
C ASN A 11 8.57 3.75 12.33
N VAL A 12 7.34 3.26 12.51
CA VAL A 12 7.09 1.88 12.95
C VAL A 12 7.54 0.87 11.90
N LEU A 13 7.26 1.12 10.62
CA LEU A 13 7.69 0.23 9.53
C LEU A 13 9.21 0.09 9.52
N THR A 14 9.95 1.19 9.67
CA THR A 14 11.41 1.19 9.62
C THR A 14 12.09 0.77 10.93
N SER A 15 11.46 0.99 12.09
CA SER A 15 12.04 0.68 13.40
C SER A 15 11.56 -0.65 14.00
N LEU A 16 10.56 -1.28 13.41
CA LEU A 16 10.01 -2.56 13.86
C LEU A 16 9.92 -3.56 12.70
N ASN A 17 9.06 -3.31 11.72
CA ASN A 17 8.75 -4.33 10.72
C ASN A 17 9.94 -4.74 9.86
N MET A 18 10.68 -3.76 9.34
CA MET A 18 11.76 -4.00 8.38
C MET A 18 13.05 -4.54 9.02
N ILE A 19 13.31 -4.24 10.31
CA ILE A 19 14.56 -4.66 10.97
C ILE A 19 14.43 -5.98 11.72
N TYR A 20 13.20 -6.41 12.03
CA TYR A 20 12.91 -7.68 12.69
C TYR A 20 12.21 -8.68 11.77
N ASP A 21 12.15 -8.40 10.46
CA ASP A 21 11.47 -9.23 9.46
C ASP A 21 10.05 -9.62 9.91
N ILE A 22 9.31 -8.66 10.48
CA ILE A 22 7.94 -8.91 10.96
C ILE A 22 6.98 -8.81 9.77
N PRO A 23 6.29 -9.91 9.41
CA PRO A 23 5.40 -9.96 8.27
C PRO A 23 4.24 -8.96 8.45
N LEU A 24 3.96 -8.18 7.40
CA LEU A 24 2.88 -7.20 7.43
C LEU A 24 2.27 -7.01 6.04
N LEU A 25 0.99 -7.35 5.90
CA LEU A 25 0.17 -6.90 4.77
C LEU A 25 -0.49 -5.57 5.11
N MET A 26 -0.23 -4.55 4.30
CA MET A 26 -0.89 -3.25 4.39
C MET A 26 -1.93 -3.13 3.28
N LEU A 27 -3.19 -2.95 3.67
CA LEU A 27 -4.25 -2.50 2.77
C LEU A 27 -4.42 -1.00 2.94
N VAL A 28 -4.12 -0.22 1.89
CA VAL A 28 -4.07 1.24 1.95
C VAL A 28 -5.09 1.83 0.98
N THR A 29 -6.10 2.53 1.46
CA THR A 29 -7.04 3.22 0.55
C THR A 29 -6.33 4.34 -0.19
N PHE A 30 -6.47 4.38 -1.51
CA PHE A 30 -5.81 5.34 -2.40
C PHE A 30 -6.64 6.62 -2.57
N ARG A 31 -6.64 7.47 -1.53
CA ARG A 31 -7.25 8.81 -1.59
C ARG A 31 -6.46 9.72 -2.54
N GLY A 32 -7.15 10.59 -3.28
CA GLY A 32 -6.55 11.46 -4.30
C GLY A 32 -6.16 10.78 -5.62
N PHE A 33 -6.56 9.52 -5.83
CA PHE A 33 -6.42 8.85 -7.13
C PHE A 33 -7.18 9.62 -8.22
N GLU A 34 -6.58 9.76 -9.41
CA GLU A 34 -7.13 10.52 -10.56
C GLU A 34 -7.50 12.00 -10.27
N GLY A 35 -7.01 12.59 -9.18
CA GLY A 35 -7.19 14.01 -8.92
C GLY A 35 -8.57 14.41 -8.38
N LYS A 36 -9.40 13.46 -7.95
CA LYS A 36 -10.75 13.72 -7.41
C LYS A 36 -10.82 13.53 -5.90
N ASP A 37 -10.40 14.52 -5.13
CA ASP A 37 -10.48 14.48 -3.67
C ASP A 37 -10.16 15.85 -3.04
N ALA A 38 -10.19 15.95 -1.70
CA ALA A 38 -9.73 17.10 -0.93
C ALA A 38 -8.23 17.40 -1.19
N PRO A 39 -7.79 18.68 -1.13
CA PRO A 39 -6.43 19.09 -1.51
C PRO A 39 -5.30 18.30 -0.83
N GLU A 40 -5.46 17.98 0.46
CA GLU A 40 -4.50 17.19 1.24
C GLU A 40 -4.37 15.75 0.72
N HIS A 41 -5.47 15.16 0.25
CA HIS A 41 -5.48 13.83 -0.33
C HIS A 41 -4.84 13.82 -1.71
N LEU A 42 -4.96 14.89 -2.49
CA LEU A 42 -4.28 15.00 -3.80
C LEU A 42 -2.76 14.98 -3.65
N ILE A 43 -2.25 15.67 -2.63
CA ILE A 43 -0.82 15.68 -2.30
C ILE A 43 -0.39 14.26 -1.91
N MET A 44 -1.07 13.64 -0.95
CA MET A 44 -0.71 12.28 -0.50
C MET A 44 -0.87 11.23 -1.61
N GLY A 45 -1.94 11.28 -2.39
CA GLY A 45 -2.21 10.36 -3.48
C GLY A 45 -1.13 10.38 -4.56
N LYS A 46 -0.63 11.58 -4.91
CA LYS A 46 0.47 11.72 -5.87
C LYS A 46 1.76 11.02 -5.42
N HIS A 47 1.97 10.86 -4.11
CA HIS A 47 3.25 10.43 -3.55
C HIS A 47 3.23 9.08 -2.84
N CYS A 48 2.06 8.52 -2.49
CA CYS A 48 2.02 7.35 -1.61
C CYS A 48 2.63 6.07 -2.22
N VAL A 49 2.52 5.86 -3.54
CA VAL A 49 3.18 4.75 -4.23
C VAL A 49 4.71 4.94 -4.22
N GLY A 50 5.17 6.12 -4.65
CA GLY A 50 6.61 6.45 -4.62
C GLY A 50 7.20 6.42 -3.21
N LEU A 51 6.39 6.69 -2.18
CA LEU A 51 6.80 6.59 -0.79
C LEU A 51 7.14 5.14 -0.42
N VAL A 52 6.26 4.17 -0.68
CA VAL A 52 6.56 2.75 -0.37
C VAL A 52 7.72 2.22 -1.21
N GLU A 53 7.83 2.64 -2.46
CA GLU A 53 8.94 2.29 -3.35
C GLU A 53 10.28 2.81 -2.83
N ALA A 54 10.31 4.04 -2.29
CA ALA A 54 11.53 4.63 -1.72
C ALA A 54 12.08 3.84 -0.51
N PHE A 55 11.20 3.15 0.24
CA PHE A 55 11.60 2.25 1.34
C PHE A 55 11.74 0.79 0.90
N GLY A 56 11.63 0.50 -0.40
CA GLY A 56 11.77 -0.85 -0.95
C GLY A 56 10.64 -1.80 -0.54
N ILE A 57 9.47 -1.27 -0.18
CA ILE A 57 8.29 -2.07 0.17
C ILE A 57 7.57 -2.46 -1.14
N PRO A 58 7.51 -3.76 -1.48
CA PRO A 58 6.76 -4.22 -2.64
C PRO A 58 5.30 -3.82 -2.55
N ASN A 59 4.71 -3.45 -3.68
CA ASN A 59 3.35 -2.96 -3.71
C ASN A 59 2.61 -3.24 -5.01
N LYS A 60 1.28 -3.16 -4.94
CA LYS A 60 0.37 -3.25 -6.09
C LYS A 60 -0.74 -2.21 -5.98
N VAL A 61 -1.12 -1.64 -7.11
CA VAL A 61 -2.37 -0.91 -7.29
C VAL A 61 -3.23 -1.73 -8.26
N PRO A 62 -4.21 -2.53 -7.78
CA PRO A 62 -5.09 -3.27 -8.66
C PRO A 62 -5.85 -2.33 -9.59
N SER A 63 -5.91 -2.70 -10.86
CA SER A 63 -6.64 -2.06 -11.94
C SER A 63 -8.17 -2.20 -11.82
N GLY A 64 -8.66 -3.17 -11.05
CA GLY A 64 -10.09 -3.42 -10.80
C GLY A 64 -10.45 -4.89 -11.02
N GLY A 65 -11.61 -5.32 -10.51
CA GLY A 65 -12.07 -6.69 -10.65
C GLY A 65 -11.39 -7.71 -9.73
N LYS A 66 -12.14 -8.78 -9.43
CA LYS A 66 -11.73 -9.84 -8.50
C LYS A 66 -10.41 -10.52 -8.89
N ASP A 67 -10.20 -10.83 -10.16
CA ASP A 67 -9.04 -11.59 -10.62
C ASP A 67 -7.70 -10.83 -10.38
N ASP A 68 -7.71 -9.51 -10.53
CA ASP A 68 -6.52 -8.68 -10.31
C ASP A 68 -6.23 -8.53 -8.81
N LEU A 69 -7.28 -8.41 -7.99
CA LEU A 69 -7.13 -8.42 -6.54
C LEU A 69 -6.61 -9.77 -6.03
N ASP A 70 -7.12 -10.88 -6.55
CA ASP A 70 -6.65 -12.23 -6.20
C ASP A 70 -5.17 -12.39 -6.58
N THR A 71 -4.76 -11.86 -7.74
CA THR A 71 -3.35 -11.82 -8.15
C THR A 71 -2.50 -11.00 -7.17
N ALA A 72 -2.97 -9.81 -6.77
CA ALA A 72 -2.27 -8.97 -5.79
C ALA A 72 -2.13 -9.65 -4.42
N LEU A 73 -3.15 -10.40 -3.98
CA LEU A 73 -3.12 -11.15 -2.73
C LEU A 73 -2.14 -12.33 -2.78
N ILE A 74 -2.05 -13.03 -3.91
CA ILE A 74 -1.06 -14.11 -4.11
C ILE A 74 0.38 -13.55 -4.09
N GLU A 75 0.61 -12.42 -4.76
CA GLU A 75 1.90 -11.73 -4.72
C GLU A 75 2.25 -11.29 -3.28
N ALA A 76 1.27 -10.73 -2.57
CA ALA A 76 1.43 -10.30 -1.19
C ALA A 76 1.78 -11.46 -0.25
N ASP A 77 1.06 -12.58 -0.34
CA ASP A 77 1.32 -13.77 0.48
C ASP A 77 2.76 -14.28 0.31
N LYS A 78 3.26 -14.31 -0.93
CA LYS A 78 4.64 -14.72 -1.25
C LYS A 78 5.69 -13.81 -0.62
N GLU A 79 5.48 -12.49 -0.60
CA GLU A 79 6.44 -11.55 -0.02
C GLU A 79 6.33 -11.48 1.51
N VAL A 80 5.10 -11.46 2.04
CA VAL A 80 4.84 -11.43 3.49
C VAL A 80 5.35 -12.69 4.15
N SER A 81 5.22 -13.86 3.53
CA SER A 81 5.79 -15.12 4.03
C SER A 81 7.33 -15.11 4.14
N LYS A 82 8.01 -14.14 3.52
CA LYS A 82 9.46 -13.93 3.69
C LYS A 82 9.81 -12.96 4.83
N GLY A 83 8.83 -12.56 5.64
CA GLY A 83 8.99 -11.59 6.73
C GLY A 83 8.97 -10.12 6.29
N LYS A 84 8.66 -9.84 5.02
CA LYS A 84 8.69 -8.47 4.49
C LYS A 84 7.32 -7.80 4.54
N PRO A 85 7.25 -6.47 4.71
CA PRO A 85 6.01 -5.73 4.47
C PRO A 85 5.60 -5.77 2.99
N TYR A 86 4.30 -5.77 2.71
CA TYR A 86 3.74 -5.61 1.37
C TYR A 86 2.57 -4.62 1.40
N CYS A 87 2.42 -3.78 0.38
CA CYS A 87 1.34 -2.79 0.29
C CYS A 87 0.41 -3.04 -0.89
N ILE A 88 -0.90 -3.16 -0.64
CA ILE A 88 -1.92 -3.11 -1.69
C ILE A 88 -2.67 -1.78 -1.56
N PHE A 89 -2.66 -0.98 -2.62
CA PHE A 89 -3.45 0.24 -2.69
C PHE A 89 -4.86 -0.07 -3.23
N ILE A 90 -5.89 0.29 -2.47
CA ILE A 90 -7.29 0.04 -2.79
C ILE A 90 -7.93 1.34 -3.31
N LYS A 91 -8.32 1.38 -4.58
CA LYS A 91 -9.15 2.45 -5.16
C LYS A 91 -10.64 2.05 -5.07
N GLU A 92 -11.55 2.98 -5.36
CA GLU A 92 -13.00 2.74 -5.22
C GLU A 92 -13.45 1.49 -6.01
N ASP A 93 -13.02 1.38 -7.27
CA ASP A 93 -13.41 0.27 -8.17
C ASP A 93 -12.58 -1.01 -7.97
N THR A 94 -11.77 -1.12 -6.91
CA THR A 94 -10.92 -2.32 -6.71
C THR A 94 -11.74 -3.56 -6.35
N LEU A 95 -12.91 -3.39 -5.73
CA LEU A 95 -13.76 -4.48 -5.25
C LEU A 95 -14.98 -4.75 -6.13
N GLU A 96 -15.17 -3.94 -7.17
CA GLU A 96 -16.21 -4.10 -8.20
C GLU A 96 -15.68 -4.97 -9.35
#